data_AF-A0A7X6L7D6-F1
#
_entry.id   AF-A0A7X6L7D6-F1
#
_cell.length_a   1.000
_cell.length_b   1.000
_cell.length_c   1.000
_cell.angle_alpha   90.00
_cell.angle_beta   90.00
_cell.angle_gamma   90.00
#
_symmetry.space_group_name_H-M   'P 1'
#
loop_
_entity.id
_entity.type
_entity.pdbx_description
1 polymer ?
#
loop_
_entity_poly.entity_id
_entity_poly.type
_entity_poly.pdbx_seq_one_letter_code
_entity_poly.pdbx_strand_id
1 'polypeptide(L)' 'MTARRSWVEDYCEDGNMPADSEHARGLMKLHASCTPPCPRKLSAERYLREHGLYH' A
#
# COMPACT_ATOMS: atom_id res chain seq x y z
N MET A 1 -4.75 -21.48 18.81
CA MET A 1 -3.58 -21.27 17.95
C MET A 1 -3.23 -19.78 17.99
N THR A 2 -2.17 -19.41 18.70
CA THR A 2 -1.70 -18.02 18.74
C THR A 2 -1.04 -17.72 17.40
N ALA A 3 -1.80 -17.18 16.44
CA ALA A 3 -1.26 -16.68 15.19
C ALA A 3 -0.11 -15.72 15.55
N ARG A 4 1.11 -16.02 15.07
CA ARG A 4 2.24 -15.10 15.15
C ARG A 4 1.75 -13.74 14.65
N ARG A 5 1.79 -12.70 15.48
CA ARG A 5 1.50 -11.32 15.06
C ARG A 5 2.45 -10.99 13.92
N SER A 6 1.95 -11.07 12.71
CA SER A 6 2.72 -10.81 11.51
C SER A 6 2.52 -9.35 11.18
N TRP A 7 3.58 -8.55 11.34
CA TRP A 7 3.60 -7.15 10.92
C TRP A 7 3.25 -6.95 9.44
N VAL A 8 3.28 -8.03 8.65
CA VAL A 8 2.98 -8.07 7.21
C VAL A 8 1.53 -7.67 6.91
N GLU A 9 0.64 -7.66 7.90
CA GLU A 9 -0.77 -7.28 7.74
C GLU A 9 -1.22 -6.13 8.66
N ASP A 10 -0.32 -5.62 9.51
CA ASP A 10 -0.65 -4.57 10.47
C ASP A 10 -0.98 -3.25 9.74
N TYR A 11 -2.17 -2.72 10.05
CA TYR A 11 -2.71 -1.45 9.55
C TYR A 11 -2.94 -1.40 8.02
N CYS A 12 -3.16 -2.55 7.36
CA CYS A 12 -3.50 -2.62 5.94
C CYS A 12 -4.80 -1.86 5.59
N GLU A 13 -5.68 -1.66 6.56
CA GLU A 13 -6.91 -0.87 6.49
C GLU A 13 -6.67 0.65 6.44
N ASP A 14 -5.48 1.11 6.83
CA ASP A 14 -5.13 2.52 6.75
C ASP A 14 -4.84 2.94 5.31
N GLY A 15 -5.85 3.53 4.68
CA GLY A 15 -5.79 4.05 3.32
C GLY A 15 -5.24 5.47 3.22
N ASN A 16 -4.80 6.12 4.31
CA ASN A 16 -4.33 7.51 4.26
C ASN A 16 -2.79 7.62 4.16
N MET A 17 -2.22 6.84 3.23
CA MET A 17 -0.79 6.81 2.88
C MET A 17 -0.69 6.81 1.35
N PRO A 18 0.10 7.69 0.73
CA PRO A 18 1.55 7.81 1.00
C PRO A 18 2.05 9.22 1.36
N ALA A 19 3.22 9.29 1.99
CA ALA A 19 3.89 10.55 2.39
C ALA A 19 4.60 11.26 1.23
N ASP A 20 5.13 10.50 0.27
CA ASP A 20 5.85 10.98 -0.90
C ASP A 20 5.84 9.91 -2.02
N SER A 21 6.46 10.25 -3.16
CA SER A 21 6.50 9.36 -4.33
C SER A 21 7.36 8.10 -4.17
N GLU A 22 8.39 8.12 -3.31
CA GLU A 22 9.22 6.94 -3.05
C GLU A 22 8.43 5.96 -2.19
N HIS A 23 7.79 6.48 -1.14
CA HIS A 23 6.89 5.72 -0.28
C HIS A 23 5.74 5.09 -1.07
N ALA A 24 5.10 5.85 -1.97
CA ALA A 24 4.04 5.32 -2.84
C ALA A 24 4.51 4.12 -3.68
N ARG A 25 5.71 4.20 -4.29
CA ARG A 25 6.29 3.08 -5.04
C ARG A 25 6.62 1.89 -4.15
N GLY A 26 7.14 2.16 -2.95
CA GLY A 26 7.38 1.15 -1.92
C GLY A 26 6.11 0.36 -1.57
N LEU A 27 4.99 1.08 -1.34
CA LEU A 27 3.70 0.46 -1.08
C LEU A 27 3.18 -0.37 -2.25
N MET A 28 3.31 0.11 -3.48
CA MET A 28 2.93 -0.65 -4.68
C MET A 28 3.72 -1.97 -4.80
N LYS A 29 5.01 -1.96 -4.44
CA LYS A 29 5.86 -3.16 -4.44
C LYS A 29 5.51 -4.11 -3.29
N LEU A 30 5.35 -3.60 -2.08
CA LEU A 30 5.04 -4.40 -0.88
C LEU A 30 3.67 -5.08 -0.99
N HIS A 31 2.68 -4.37 -1.53
CA HIS A 31 1.30 -4.86 -1.62
C HIS A 31 0.94 -5.42 -3.01
N ALA A 32 1.93 -5.70 -3.86
CA ALA A 32 1.70 -6.18 -5.23
C ALA A 32 0.79 -7.43 -5.26
N SER A 33 0.96 -8.35 -4.30
CA SER A 33 0.24 -9.63 -4.19
C SER A 33 -1.09 -9.57 -3.44
N CYS A 34 -1.49 -8.42 -2.88
CA CYS A 34 -2.77 -8.31 -2.17
C CYS A 34 -3.95 -8.54 -3.12
N THR A 35 -4.77 -9.54 -2.82
CA THR A 35 -6.00 -9.89 -3.56
C THR A 35 -7.14 -10.12 -2.56
N PRO A 36 -8.20 -9.28 -2.53
CA PRO A 36 -8.36 -8.06 -3.33
C PRO A 36 -7.29 -7.00 -2.99
N PRO A 37 -7.08 -5.97 -3.85
CA PRO A 37 -6.16 -4.88 -3.56
C PRO A 37 -6.47 -4.24 -2.19
N CYS A 38 -5.48 -4.16 -1.32
CA CYS A 38 -5.66 -3.55 -0.01
C CYS A 38 -5.77 -2.01 -0.13
N PRO A 39 -6.40 -1.33 0.85
CA PRO A 39 -6.52 0.12 0.88
C PRO A 39 -5.20 0.88 0.65
N ARG A 40 -4.07 0.37 1.17
CA ARG A 40 -2.74 0.95 0.95
C ARG A 40 -2.29 0.91 -0.51
N LYS A 41 -2.52 -0.20 -1.20
CA LYS A 41 -2.21 -0.32 -2.63
C LYS A 41 -3.05 0.68 -3.43
N LEU A 42 -4.35 0.76 -3.12
CA LEU A 42 -5.27 1.69 -3.79
C LEU A 42 -4.87 3.15 -3.57
N SER A 43 -4.47 3.51 -2.35
CA SER A 43 -4.07 4.89 -2.03
C SER A 43 -2.73 5.27 -2.65
N ALA A 44 -1.75 4.36 -2.64
CA ALA A 44 -0.47 4.56 -3.32
C ALA A 44 -0.65 4.69 -4.84
N GLU A 45 -1.48 3.85 -5.44
CA GLU A 45 -1.84 3.94 -6.86
C GLU A 45 -2.51 5.28 -7.19
N ARG A 46 -3.48 5.71 -6.37
CA ARG A 46 -4.15 7.00 -6.54
C ARG A 46 -3.16 8.16 -6.48
N TYR A 47 -2.29 8.18 -5.47
CA TYR A 47 -1.28 9.22 -5.31
C TYR A 47 -0.35 9.33 -6.53
N LEU A 48 0.16 8.19 -7.01
CA LEU A 48 1.04 8.18 -8.19
C LEU A 48 0.31 8.67 -9.45
N ARG A 49 -0.97 8.31 -9.63
CA ARG A 49 -1.79 8.78 -10.76
C ARG A 49 -2.01 10.30 -10.70
N GLU A 50 -2.38 10.82 -9.53
CA GLU A 50 -2.63 12.26 -9.32
C GLU A 50 -1.40 13.12 -9.56
N HIS A 51 -0.19 12.59 -9.30
CA HIS A 51 1.07 13.30 -9.52
C HIS A 51 1.71 13.03 -10.89
N GLY A 52 1.05 12.26 -11.78
CA GLY A 52 1.61 11.92 -13.10
C GLY A 52 2.84 11.01 -13.03
N LEU A 53 2.98 10.23 -11.95
CA LEU A 53 4.10 9.32 -11.67
C LEU A 53 3.70 7.84 -11.79
N TYR A 54 2.54 7.58 -12.40
CA TYR A 54 2.03 6.23 -12.65
C TYR A 54 2.32 5.85 -14.11
N HIS A 55 3.25 4.93 -14.28
CA HIS A 55 3.78 4.47 -15.57
C HIS A 55 3.93 2.95 -15.59
#